data_AF-A0A0D7EDU6-F1
#
_entry.id   AF-A0A0D7EDU6-F1
#
_cell.length_a   1.000
_cell.length_b   1.000
_cell.length_c   1.000
_cell.angle_alpha   90.00
_cell.angle_beta   90.00
_cell.angle_gamma   90.00
#
_symmetry.space_group_name_H-M   'P 1'
#
loop_
_entity.id
_entity.type
_entity.pdbx_description
1 polymer ?
#
loop_
_entity_poly.entity_id
_entity_poly.type
_entity_poly.pdbx_seq_one_letter_code
_entity_poly.pdbx_strand_id
1 'polypeptide(L)'
;MEATMDHSEFRIGMEFMTASGRWRCTDVGSRVIAAIRLDLDHDPAWYNGPPYAVVEHIFDEYGMEDCDPAPAERAFDDSGKAGIVIRPRLSRGPSAPEGR
;
A
#
# COMPACT_ATOMS: atom_id res chain seq x y z
N MET A 1 -10.20 -10.98 -9.90
CA MET A 1 -9.46 -11.51 -8.75
C MET A 1 -8.44 -10.46 -8.43
N GLU A 2 -8.76 -9.66 -7.43
CA GLU A 2 -7.88 -8.65 -6.85
C GLU A 2 -6.77 -9.38 -6.08
N ALA A 3 -5.55 -8.87 -6.11
CA ALA A 3 -4.36 -9.58 -5.64
C ALA A 3 -4.10 -9.20 -4.19
N THR A 4 -4.69 -9.95 -3.27
CA THR A 4 -4.45 -9.82 -1.83
C THR A 4 -3.10 -10.41 -1.44
N MET A 5 -2.41 -9.82 -0.47
CA MET A 5 -1.11 -10.30 0.01
C MET A 5 -1.23 -11.44 1.02
N ASP A 6 -0.43 -12.49 0.83
CA ASP A 6 -0.25 -13.54 1.82
C ASP A 6 0.70 -13.08 2.95
N HIS A 7 0.50 -13.58 4.17
CA HIS A 7 1.39 -13.29 5.31
C HIS A 7 2.88 -13.47 4.98
N SER A 8 3.21 -14.51 4.20
CA SER A 8 4.59 -14.84 3.84
C SER A 8 5.26 -13.84 2.88
N GLU A 9 4.47 -12.97 2.25
CA GLU A 9 4.97 -11.93 1.37
C GLU A 9 5.48 -10.71 2.14
N PHE A 10 5.05 -10.54 3.40
CA PHE A 10 5.46 -9.41 4.22
C PHE A 10 6.94 -9.46 4.58
N ARG A 11 7.62 -8.33 4.37
CA ARG A 11 9.03 -8.11 4.70
C ARG A 11 9.23 -6.72 5.27
N ILE A 12 10.10 -6.61 6.27
CA ILE A 12 10.49 -5.32 6.83
C ILE A 12 11.04 -4.42 5.71
N GLY A 13 10.54 -3.19 5.67
CA GLY A 13 10.86 -2.19 4.65
C GLY A 13 10.01 -2.25 3.39
N MET A 14 9.22 -3.31 3.18
CA MET A 14 8.32 -3.37 2.03
C MET A 14 7.14 -2.41 2.19
N GLU A 15 6.58 -2.01 1.05
CA GLU A 15 5.40 -1.17 1.01
C GLU A 15 4.19 -1.95 0.51
N PHE A 16 3.03 -1.68 1.10
CA PHE A 16 1.75 -2.27 0.72
C PHE A 16 0.64 -1.21 0.78
N MET A 17 -0.51 -1.51 0.18
CA MET A 17 -1.69 -0.64 0.16
C MET A 17 -2.80 -1.25 1.00
N THR A 18 -3.57 -0.39 1.65
CA THR A 18 -4.90 -0.71 2.18
C THR A 18 -5.88 0.35 1.72
N ALA A 19 -7.17 0.19 2.05
CA ALA A 19 -8.18 1.22 1.82
C ALA A 19 -7.82 2.58 2.48
N SER A 20 -6.98 2.56 3.52
CA SER A 20 -6.53 3.76 4.23
C SER A 20 -5.27 4.40 3.65
N GLY A 21 -4.62 3.80 2.64
CA GLY A 21 -3.46 4.36 1.96
C GLY A 21 -2.25 3.44 1.91
N ARG A 22 -1.06 4.02 1.74
CA ARG A 22 0.20 3.30 1.64
C ARG A 22 0.85 3.12 3.00
N TRP A 23 1.41 1.94 3.22
CA TRP A 23 2.07 1.55 4.46
C TRP A 23 3.46 1.00 4.16
N ARG A 24 4.36 1.11 5.13
CA ARG A 24 5.66 0.42 5.15
C ARG A 24 5.70 -0.52 6.35
N CYS A 25 5.93 -1.80 6.09
CA CYS A 25 6.11 -2.80 7.14
C CYS A 25 7.40 -2.53 7.93
N THR A 26 7.32 -2.50 9.25
CA THR A 26 8.45 -2.27 10.17
C THR A 26 8.79 -3.51 10.99
N ASP A 27 7.82 -4.43 11.18
CA ASP A 27 8.03 -5.72 11.85
C ASP A 27 7.10 -6.81 11.26
N VAL A 28 7.56 -8.06 11.28
CA VAL A 28 6.79 -9.23 10.83
C VAL A 28 6.81 -10.28 11.95
N GLY A 29 5.70 -10.37 12.68
CA GLY A 29 5.45 -11.42 13.65
C GLY A 29 4.76 -12.63 13.02
N SER A 30 4.59 -13.73 13.77
CA SER A 30 3.99 -14.96 13.22
C SER A 30 2.49 -14.88 12.93
N ARG A 31 1.80 -13.88 13.49
CA ARG A 31 0.35 -13.68 13.36
C ARG A 31 -0.03 -12.26 12.96
N VAL A 32 0.90 -11.32 13.15
CA VAL A 32 0.64 -9.90 12.97
C VAL A 32 1.84 -9.26 12.30
N ILE A 33 1.63 -8.13 11.64
CA ILE A 33 2.71 -7.24 11.19
C ILE A 33 2.55 -5.88 11.86
N ALA A 34 3.65 -5.17 12.04
CA ALA A 34 3.65 -3.74 12.36
C ALA A 34 3.99 -2.93 11.13
N ALA A 35 3.34 -1.78 10.94
CA ALA A 35 3.62 -0.89 9.83
C ALA A 35 3.38 0.58 10.16
N ILE A 36 4.12 1.45 9.50
CA ILE A 36 3.92 2.90 9.53
C ILE A 36 3.21 3.36 8.27
N ARG A 37 2.31 4.34 8.40
CA ARG A 37 1.63 4.94 7.26
C ARG A 37 2.55 5.95 6.57
N LEU A 38 2.52 5.96 5.24
CA LEU A 38 3.33 6.83 4.40
C LEU A 38 2.43 7.93 3.79
N ASP A 39 2.06 8.92 4.60
CA ASP A 39 1.17 10.03 4.21
C ASP A 39 1.75 11.45 4.39
N LEU A 40 2.97 11.54 4.92
CA LEU A 40 3.78 12.75 5.06
C LEU A 40 4.87 12.77 3.98
N ASP A 41 4.48 13.00 2.73
CA ASP A 41 5.40 12.91 1.59
C ASP A 41 6.36 14.10 1.48
N HIS A 42 6.02 15.24 2.10
CA HIS A 42 6.86 16.44 2.11
C HIS A 42 8.17 16.30 2.93
N ASP A 43 8.25 15.35 3.86
CA ASP A 43 9.46 15.11 4.64
C ASP A 43 9.68 13.61 4.95
N PRO A 44 10.48 12.90 4.13
CA PRO A 44 10.73 11.48 4.34
C PRO A 44 11.50 11.19 5.64
N ALA A 45 12.09 12.20 6.30
CA ALA A 45 12.82 12.00 7.55
C ALA A 45 11.91 11.51 8.69
N TRP A 46 10.60 11.72 8.59
CA TRP A 46 9.60 11.21 9.55
C TRP A 46 9.54 9.69 9.62
N TYR A 47 9.97 9.01 8.55
CA TYR A 47 9.99 7.56 8.45
C TYR A 47 11.35 6.96 8.82
N ASN A 48 12.30 7.78 9.26
CA ASN A 48 13.56 7.29 9.82
C ASN A 48 13.33 6.86 11.26
N GLY A 49 13.77 5.66 11.60
CA GLY A 49 13.66 5.11 12.95
C GLY A 49 14.53 3.87 13.14
N PRO A 50 14.47 3.24 14.33
CA PRO A 50 13.67 3.62 15.50
C PRO A 50 14.31 4.75 16.36
N PRO A 51 13.50 5.53 17.11
CA PRO A 51 12.04 5.59 17.05
C PRO A 51 11.56 6.37 15.81
N TYR A 52 10.51 5.87 15.16
CA TYR A 52 9.85 6.59 14.06
C TYR A 52 9.09 7.81 14.60
N ALA A 53 8.96 8.87 13.80
CA ALA A 53 8.17 10.04 14.18
C ALA A 53 6.65 9.79 14.03
N VAL A 54 6.26 8.77 13.28
CA VAL A 54 4.87 8.33 13.05
C VAL A 54 4.54 7.07 13.86
N VAL A 55 3.25 6.88 14.13
CA VAL A 55 2.75 5.73 14.92
C VAL A 55 2.76 4.45 14.10
N GLU A 56 3.31 3.38 14.69
CA GLU A 56 3.20 2.02 14.17
C GLU A 56 1.81 1.44 14.46
N HIS A 57 1.20 0.87 13.42
CA HIS A 57 -0.08 0.17 13.50
C HIS A 57 0.14 -1.34 13.37
N ILE A 58 -0.63 -2.09 14.15
CA ILE A 58 -0.62 -3.57 14.12
C ILE A 58 -1.74 -4.05 13.22
N PHE A 59 -1.39 -4.88 12.24
CA PHE A 59 -2.33 -5.58 11.38
C PHE A 59 -2.35 -7.04 11.81
N ASP A 60 -3.54 -7.54 12.16
CA ASP A 60 -3.77 -8.95 12.44
C ASP A 60 -4.05 -9.74 11.16
N GLU A 61 -4.42 -11.01 11.30
CA GLU A 61 -4.69 -11.89 10.17
C GLU A 61 -5.72 -11.30 9.20
N TYR A 62 -6.79 -10.69 9.70
CA TYR A 62 -7.82 -10.06 8.86
C TYR A 62 -7.30 -8.78 8.20
N GLY A 63 -6.53 -7.98 8.93
CA GLY A 63 -5.92 -6.78 8.38
C GLY A 63 -4.95 -7.06 7.22
N MET A 64 -4.27 -8.20 7.24
CA MET A 64 -3.37 -8.62 6.17
C MET A 64 -4.12 -9.11 4.92
N GLU A 65 -5.29 -9.73 5.06
CA GLU A 65 -6.12 -10.19 3.93
C GLU A 65 -6.61 -9.04 3.04
N ASP A 66 -6.76 -7.84 3.62
CA ASP A 66 -7.17 -6.61 2.91
C ASP A 66 -5.98 -5.80 2.33
N CYS A 67 -4.76 -6.36 2.34
CA CYS A 67 -3.58 -5.69 1.82
C CYS A 67 -3.31 -6.02 0.35
N ASP A 68 -3.00 -5.00 -0.45
CA ASP A 68 -2.56 -5.15 -1.83
C ASP A 68 -1.06 -4.80 -2.00
N PRO A 69 -0.36 -5.38 -2.98
CA PRO A 69 1.00 -4.96 -3.33
C PRO A 69 1.04 -3.49 -3.71
N ALA A 70 1.97 -2.75 -3.10
CA ALA A 70 2.19 -1.37 -3.49
C ALA A 70 2.71 -1.28 -4.93
N PRO A 71 2.18 -0.36 -5.76
CA PRO A 71 2.76 -0.11 -7.06
C PRO A 71 4.20 0.40 -6.89
N ALA A 72 5.08 -0.07 -7.78
CA ALA A 72 6.52 0.24 -7.75
C ALA A 72 6.79 1.75 -7.84
N GLU A 73 5.93 2.47 -8.57
CA GLU A 73 5.96 3.93 -8.57
C GLU A 73 5.12 4.47 -7.40
N ARG A 74 5.77 5.29 -6.57
CA ARG A 74 5.07 6.11 -5.59
C ARG A 74 4.38 7.24 -6.35
N ALA A 75 3.08 7.09 -6.59
CA ALA A 75 2.24 8.18 -7.04
C ALA A 75 1.97 9.07 -5.82
N PHE A 76 2.80 10.11 -5.66
CA PHE A 76 2.69 11.08 -4.59
C PHE A 76 1.59 12.09 -4.93
N ASP A 77 0.54 12.19 -4.11
CA ASP A 77 -0.41 13.29 -4.16
C ASP A 77 -0.41 14.05 -2.83
N ASP A 78 0.68 14.79 -2.56
CA ASP A 78 0.80 15.66 -1.38
C ASP A 78 -0.13 16.91 -1.44
N SER A 79 -1.16 16.92 -2.29
CA SER A 79 -2.05 18.08 -2.43
C SER A 79 -3.00 18.30 -1.24
N GLY A 80 -3.03 17.40 -0.25
CA GLY A 80 -4.00 17.48 0.85
C GLY A 80 -5.46 17.48 0.37
N LYS A 81 -5.69 17.05 -0.88
CA LYS A 81 -7.01 16.94 -1.50
C LYS A 81 -7.42 15.48 -1.36
N ALA A 82 -8.07 15.16 -0.24
CA ALA A 82 -8.85 13.95 -0.13
C ALA A 82 -9.76 13.83 -1.36
N GLY A 83 -9.35 12.97 -2.28
CA GLY A 83 -9.93 12.82 -3.60
C GLY A 83 -9.39 11.56 -4.19
N ILE A 84 -9.75 10.43 -3.57
CA ILE A 84 -9.85 9.09 -4.16
C ILE A 84 -9.00 8.97 -5.42
N VAL A 85 -7.72 8.60 -5.28
CA VAL A 85 -6.93 8.15 -6.44
C VAL A 85 -7.38 6.73 -6.81
N ILE A 86 -8.67 6.59 -7.15
CA ILE A 86 -9.06 5.60 -8.15
C ILE A 86 -8.56 6.22 -9.45
N ARG A 87 -7.36 5.82 -9.88
CA ARG A 87 -7.05 5.90 -11.31
C ARG A 87 -8.25 5.27 -12.01
N PRO A 88 -8.99 5.96 -12.90
CA PRO A 88 -9.96 5.26 -13.72
C PRO A 88 -9.16 4.23 -14.48
N ARG A 89 -9.34 2.96 -14.10
CA ARG A 89 -8.76 1.83 -14.80
C ARG A 89 -9.20 2.01 -16.23
N LEU A 90 -8.26 2.28 -17.14
CA LEU A 90 -8.54 2.30 -18.56
C LEU A 90 -9.24 0.97 -18.88
N SER A 91 -10.54 1.05 -19.16
CA SER A 91 -11.30 -0.06 -19.70
C SER A 91 -10.62 -0.43 -21.00
N ARG A 92 -9.85 -1.52 -20.99
CA ARG A 92 -9.35 -2.13 -22.22
C ARG A 92 -10.60 -2.57 -22.98
N GLY A 93 -11.03 -1.74 -23.94
CA GLY A 93 -12.17 -2.03 -24.80
C GLY A 93 -11.98 -3.37 -25.50
N PRO A 94 -13.08 -4.06 -25.86
CA PRO A 94 -12.97 -5.32 -26.58
C PRO A 94 -12.24 -5.09 -27.89
N SER A 95 -11.18 -5.87 -28.09
CA SER A 95 -10.47 -5.97 -29.36
C SER A 95 -11.48 -6.31 -30.46
N ALA A 96 -11.53 -5.49 -31.49
CA ALA A 96 -12.37 -5.71 -32.67
C ALA A 96 -12.07 -7.09 -33.28
N PRO A 97 -13.07 -7.85 -33.75
CA PRO A 97 -12.82 -9.08 -34.48
C PRO A 97 -12.17 -8.73 -35.83
N GLU A 98 -11.02 -9.34 -36.10
CA GLU A 98 -10.36 -9.28 -37.40
C GLU A 98 -11.31 -9.83 -38.47
N GLY A 99 -11.50 -9.03 -39.52
CA GLY A 99 -12.36 -9.33 -40.64
C GLY A 99 -11.92 -10.57 -41.42
N ARG A 100 -12.90 -11.23 -42.02
CA ARG A 100 -12.72 -12.22 -43.08
C ARG A 100 -12.94 -11.55 -44.43
#